data_AF-A0A7C2VYE1-F1
#
_entry.id   AF-A0A7C2VYE1-F1
#
_cell.length_a   1.000
_cell.length_b   1.000
_cell.length_c   1.000
_cell.angle_alpha   90.00
_cell.angle_beta   90.00
_cell.angle_gamma   90.00
#
_symmetry.space_group_name_H-M   'P 1'
#
loop_
_entity.id
_entity.type
_entity.pdbx_description
1 polymer ?
#
loop_
_entity_poly.entity_id
_entity_poly.type
_entity_poly.pdbx_seq_one_letter_code
_entity_poly.pdbx_strand_id
1 'polypeptide(L)'
;MVGRDQVIGGIIFVVCLVLAVLYTVGLFYFGNPLGRWTIEFWLVAIPVFIAFIAVMVIGAWIGWTMATTPPPLPIEEIEYEIEKEEEATSESKAEGN
;
A
#
# COMPACT_ATOMS: atom_id res chain seq x y z
N MET A 1 4.00 1.22 -21.88
CA MET A 1 5.34 1.31 -21.28
C MET A 1 5.11 1.53 -19.80
N VAL A 2 5.32 0.52 -18.95
CA VAL A 2 5.09 0.67 -17.50
C VAL A 2 6.05 1.74 -17.00
N GLY A 3 5.53 2.78 -16.34
CA GLY A 3 6.36 3.84 -15.78
C GLY A 3 7.36 3.23 -14.79
N ARG A 4 8.60 3.74 -14.74
CA ARG A 4 9.62 3.24 -13.81
C ARG A 4 9.09 3.22 -12.37
N ASP A 5 8.28 4.21 -12.01
CA ASP A 5 7.68 4.35 -10.69
C ASP A 5 6.64 3.26 -10.38
N GLN A 6 5.89 2.83 -11.40
CA GLN A 6 4.95 1.71 -11.31
C GLN A 6 5.67 0.35 -11.21
N VAL A 7 6.83 0.19 -11.87
CA VAL A 7 7.69 -1.00 -11.70
C VAL A 7 8.23 -1.06 -10.26
N ILE A 8 8.69 0.07 -9.74
CA ILE A 8 9.21 0.17 -8.37
C ILE A 8 8.11 -0.18 -7.35
N GLY A 9 6.91 0.39 -7.51
CA GLY A 9 5.76 0.05 -6.67
C GLY A 9 5.41 -1.44 -6.71
N GLY A 10 5.39 -2.03 -7.91
CA GLY A 10 5.15 -3.46 -8.10
C GLY A 10 6.20 -4.35 -7.44
N ILE A 11 7.49 -4.01 -7.52
CA ILE A 11 8.58 -4.75 -6.86
C ILE A 11 8.41 -4.70 -5.34
N ILE A 12 8.13 -3.51 -4.77
CA ILE A 12 7.95 -3.34 -3.33
C ILE A 12 6.77 -4.19 -2.82
N PHE A 13 5.67 -4.22 -3.55
CA PHE A 13 4.51 -5.06 -3.24
C PHE A 13 4.88 -6.55 -3.20
N VAL A 14 5.54 -7.04 -4.24
CA VAL A 14 5.94 -8.45 -4.35
C VAL A 14 6.92 -8.83 -3.24
N VAL A 15 7.91 -7.97 -2.95
CA VAL A 15 8.89 -8.21 -1.89
C VAL A 15 8.22 -8.28 -0.51
N CYS A 16 7.31 -7.34 -0.19
CA CYS A 16 6.57 -7.37 1.07
C CYS A 16 5.75 -8.66 1.22
N LEU A 17 5.08 -9.08 0.14
CA LEU A 17 4.27 -10.29 0.15
C LEU A 17 5.13 -11.55 0.34
N VAL A 18 6.26 -11.65 -0.37
CA VAL A 18 7.19 -12.78 -0.24
C VAL A 18 7.79 -12.82 1.17
N LEU A 19 8.22 -11.70 1.72
CA LEU A 19 8.78 -11.64 3.08
C LEU A 19 7.73 -11.99 4.14
N ALA A 20 6.49 -11.52 4.01
CA ALA A 20 5.40 -11.88 4.91
C ALA A 20 5.15 -13.40 4.92
N VAL A 21 5.13 -14.02 3.73
CA VAL A 21 4.95 -15.47 3.59
C VAL A 21 6.14 -16.23 4.17
N LEU A 22 7.38 -15.86 3.81
CA LEU A 22 8.59 -16.50 4.33
C LEU A 22 8.70 -16.38 5.85
N TYR A 23 8.35 -15.23 6.42
CA TYR A 23 8.35 -15.04 7.88
C TYR A 23 7.27 -15.88 8.55
N THR A 24 6.06 -15.95 7.99
CA THR A 24 4.97 -16.76 8.53
C THR A 24 5.32 -18.25 8.49
N VAL A 25 5.80 -18.74 7.34
CA VAL A 25 6.23 -20.15 7.19
C VAL A 25 7.46 -20.43 8.06
N GLY A 26 8.43 -19.51 8.10
CA GLY A 26 9.60 -19.61 8.95
C GLY A 26 9.24 -19.73 10.43
N LEU A 27 8.33 -18.88 10.91
CA LEU A 27 7.89 -18.85 12.29
C LEU A 27 7.07 -20.11 12.63
N PHE A 28 6.03 -20.43 11.87
CA PHE A 28 5.09 -21.52 12.22
C PHE A 28 5.54 -22.91 11.80
N TYR A 29 6.29 -23.05 10.70
CA TYR A 29 6.69 -24.35 10.14
C TYR A 29 8.13 -24.72 10.47
N PHE A 30 9.07 -23.75 10.43
CA PHE A 30 10.48 -23.98 10.73
C PHE A 30 10.92 -23.56 12.13
N GLY A 31 10.13 -22.75 12.85
CA GLY A 31 10.48 -22.24 14.17
C GLY A 31 10.55 -23.32 15.25
N ASN A 32 10.08 -24.54 14.96
CA ASN A 32 10.05 -25.62 15.93
C ASN A 32 10.06 -27.04 15.33
N PRO A 33 11.21 -27.50 14.80
CA PRO A 33 11.28 -28.84 14.23
C PRO A 33 11.25 -29.96 15.29
N LEU A 34 11.52 -29.69 16.58
CA LEU A 34 11.76 -30.73 17.60
C LEU A 34 11.31 -30.46 19.06
N GLY A 35 10.76 -29.30 19.44
CA GLY A 35 10.57 -28.97 20.86
C GLY A 35 9.45 -27.99 21.19
N ARG A 36 8.28 -28.54 21.57
CA ARG A 36 7.09 -27.89 22.17
C ARG A 36 7.18 -26.37 22.39
N TRP A 37 6.38 -25.62 21.64
CA TRP A 37 6.17 -24.19 21.85
C TRP A 37 5.73 -23.93 23.30
N THR A 38 6.54 -23.20 24.06
CA THR A 38 6.19 -22.76 25.42
C THR A 38 5.31 -21.52 25.37
N ILE A 39 4.50 -21.34 26.42
CA ILE A 39 3.56 -20.20 26.53
C ILE A 39 4.31 -18.86 26.49
N GLU A 40 5.51 -18.82 27.07
CA GLU A 40 6.38 -17.64 27.07
C GLU A 40 6.81 -17.22 25.66
N PHE A 41 7.07 -18.18 24.77
CA PHE A 41 7.40 -17.90 23.38
C PHE A 41 6.21 -17.27 22.66
N TRP A 42 5.00 -17.83 22.84
CA TRP A 42 3.79 -17.29 22.23
C TRP A 42 3.44 -15.89 22.71
N LEU A 43 3.72 -15.57 23.99
CA LEU A 43 3.50 -14.24 24.55
C LEU A 43 4.28 -13.14 23.81
N VAL A 44 5.45 -13.47 23.29
CA VAL A 44 6.32 -12.56 22.51
C VAL A 44 6.07 -12.70 21.01
N ALA A 45 5.88 -13.93 20.52
CA ALA A 45 5.73 -14.20 19.10
C ALA A 45 4.45 -13.58 18.51
N ILE A 46 3.32 -13.62 19.22
CA ILE A 46 2.06 -13.03 18.75
C ILE A 46 2.21 -11.52 18.48
N PRO A 47 2.62 -10.67 19.46
CA PRO A 47 2.69 -9.23 19.23
C PRO A 47 3.74 -8.87 18.16
N VAL A 48 4.88 -9.56 18.14
CA VAL A 48 5.92 -9.34 17.11
C VAL A 48 5.40 -9.75 15.72
N PHE A 49 4.68 -10.86 15.61
CA PHE A 49 4.08 -11.30 14.35
C PHE A 49 3.04 -10.29 13.85
N ILE A 50 2.13 -9.83 14.72
CA ILE A 50 1.12 -8.83 14.36
C ILE A 50 1.80 -7.52 13.91
N ALA A 51 2.79 -7.04 14.65
CA ALA A 51 3.52 -5.83 14.29
C ALA A 51 4.25 -5.97 12.94
N PHE A 52 4.89 -7.11 12.70
CA PHE A 52 5.59 -7.39 11.44
C PHE A 52 4.63 -7.45 10.25
N ILE A 53 3.51 -8.16 10.38
CA ILE A 53 2.49 -8.24 9.33
C ILE A 53 1.87 -6.86 9.08
N ALA A 54 1.61 -6.06 10.11
CA ALA A 54 1.12 -4.70 9.94
C ALA A 54 2.07 -3.83 9.10
N VAL A 55 3.38 -3.90 9.34
CA VAL A 55 4.38 -3.19 8.53
C VAL A 55 4.39 -3.70 7.09
N MET A 56 4.32 -5.02 6.87
CA MET A 56 4.27 -5.60 5.53
C MET A 56 3.00 -5.19 4.76
N VAL A 57 1.85 -5.09 5.44
CA VAL A 57 0.59 -4.61 4.84
C VAL A 57 0.71 -3.16 4.43
N ILE A 58 1.31 -2.31 5.27
CA ILE A 58 1.54 -0.90 4.93
C ILE A 58 2.48 -0.78 3.71
N GLY A 59 3.58 -1.53 3.69
CA GLY A 59 4.51 -1.55 2.56
C GLY A 59 3.86 -2.05 1.26
N ALA A 60 3.04 -3.10 1.36
CA ALA A 60 2.26 -3.62 0.25
C ALA A 60 1.22 -2.60 -0.24
N TRP A 61 0.53 -1.90 0.67
CA TRP A 61 -0.44 -0.86 0.32
C TRP A 61 0.23 0.30 -0.42
N ILE A 62 1.40 0.76 0.04
CA ILE A 62 2.18 1.80 -0.65
C ILE A 62 2.64 1.34 -2.03
N GLY A 63 3.16 0.11 -2.13
CA GLY A 63 3.55 -0.49 -3.41
C GLY A 63 2.37 -0.59 -4.38
N TRP A 64 1.18 -0.95 -3.86
CA TRP A 64 -0.06 -1.02 -4.62
C TRP A 64 -0.51 0.35 -5.11
N THR A 65 -0.56 1.37 -4.25
CA THR A 65 -0.99 2.72 -4.67
C THR A 65 -0.04 3.31 -5.71
N MET A 66 1.28 3.13 -5.57
CA MET A 66 2.28 3.57 -6.57
C MET A 66 2.16 2.80 -7.89
N ALA A 67 1.71 1.55 -7.85
CA ALA A 67 1.50 0.75 -9.05
C ALA A 67 0.19 1.09 -9.78
N THR A 68 -0.82 1.59 -9.06
CA THR A 68 -2.14 1.94 -9.59
C THR A 68 -2.32 3.44 -9.84
N THR A 69 -1.39 4.30 -9.41
CA THR A 69 -1.40 5.72 -9.77
C THR A 69 -0.97 5.87 -11.23
N PRO A 70 -1.85 6.27 -12.16
CA PRO A 70 -1.43 6.67 -13.48
C PRO A 70 -0.50 7.88 -13.35
N PRO A 71 0.54 7.99 -14.19
CA PRO A 71 1.44 9.14 -14.19
C PRO A 71 0.58 10.42 -14.23
N PRO A 72 0.90 11.44 -13.41
CA PRO A 72 0.10 12.66 -13.34
C PRO A 72 -0.09 13.20 -14.76
N LEU A 73 -1.36 13.47 -15.10
CA LEU A 73 -1.75 14.04 -16.39
C LEU A 73 -0.98 15.35 -16.62
N PRO A 74 -0.64 15.68 -17.87
CA PRO A 74 0.03 16.93 -18.20
C PRO A 74 -0.76 18.12 -17.64
N ILE A 75 -0.05 19.06 -17.04
CA ILE A 75 -0.57 20.13 -16.17
C ILE A 75 -1.66 20.97 -16.88
N GLU A 76 -1.60 21.10 -18.21
CA GLU A 76 -2.58 21.84 -19.03
C GLU A 76 -4.01 21.26 -18.98
N GLU A 77 -4.19 19.94 -18.89
CA GLU A 77 -5.53 19.34 -18.85
C GLU A 77 -6.18 19.50 -17.47
N ILE A 78 -5.37 19.57 -16.41
CA ILE A 78 -5.82 19.76 -15.03
C ILE A 78 -6.24 21.22 -14.80
N GLU A 79 -5.49 22.20 -15.33
CA GLU A 79 -5.89 23.61 -15.26
C GLU A 79 -7.20 23.87 -16.01
N TYR A 80 -7.39 23.26 -17.19
CA TYR A 80 -8.61 23.43 -17.98
C TYR A 80 -9.86 22.84 -17.32
N GLU A 81 -9.74 21.69 -16.64
CA GLU A 81 -10.85 21.08 -15.90
C GLU A 81 -11.19 21.88 -14.62
N ILE A 82 -10.18 22.44 -13.94
CA ILE A 82 -10.36 23.30 -12.76
C ILE A 82 -11.01 24.64 -13.14
N GLU A 83 -10.54 25.31 -14.21
CA GLU A 83 -11.16 26.54 -14.71
C GLU A 83 -12.63 26.31 -15.09
N LYS A 84 -12.93 25.18 -15.74
CA LYS A 84 -14.30 24.84 -16.13
C LYS A 84 -15.22 24.54 -14.94
N GLU A 85 -14.71 23.89 -13.89
CA GLU A 85 -15.46 23.69 -12.64
C GLU A 85 -15.67 25.01 -11.88
N GLU A 86 -14.68 25.91 -11.88
CA GLU A 86 -14.80 27.24 -11.27
C GLU A 86 -15.82 28.13 -12.02
N GLU A 87 -15.81 28.11 -13.35
CA GLU A 87 -16.79 28.84 -14.16
C GLU A 87 -18.22 28.31 -13.92
N ALA A 88 -18.43 27.00 -13.93
CA ALA A 88 -19.73 26.38 -13.66
C ALA A 88 -20.24 26.67 -12.24
N THR A 89 -19.36 26.72 -11.23
CA THR A 89 -19.76 27.05 -9.86
C THR A 89 -20.09 28.54 -9.70
N SER A 90 -19.47 29.41 -10.51
CA SER A 90 -19.69 30.86 -10.49
C SER A 90 -21.03 31.26 -11.13
N GLU A 91 -21.41 30.61 -12.24
CA GLU A 91 -22.70 30.84 -12.91
C GLU A 91 -23.87 30.34 -12.05
N SER A 92 -23.74 29.16 -11.43
CA SER A 92 -24.76 28.63 -10.51
C SER A 92 -25.02 29.53 -9.28
N LYS A 93 -24.07 30.39 -8.92
CA LYS A 93 -24.18 31.31 -7.77
C LYS A 93 -24.71 32.68 -8.16
N ALA A 94 -24.62 33.05 -9.43
CA ALA A 94 -25.13 34.31 -9.98
C ALA A 94 -26.64 34.25 -10.32
N GLU A 95 -27.17 33.08 -10.66
CA GLU A 95 -28.60 32.90 -11.01
C GLU A 95 -29.53 32.68 -9.79
N GLY A 96 -28.98 32.64 -8.57
CA GLY A 96 -29.70 32.31 -7.34
C GLY A 96 -29.99 33.48 -6.39
N ASN A 97 -29.90 34.74 -6.83
CA ASN A 97 -30.10 35.93 -5.98
C ASN A 97 -31.00 36.99 -6.61
#